data_AF-A0A432WB49-F1
#
_entry.id   AF-A0A432WB49-F1
#
_cell.length_a   1.000
_cell.length_b   1.000
_cell.length_c   1.000
_cell.angle_alpha   90.00
_cell.angle_beta   90.00
_cell.angle_gamma   90.00
#
_symmetry.space_group_name_H-M   'P 1'
#
loop_
_entity.id
_entity.type
_entity.pdbx_description
1 polymer ?
#
loop_
_entity_poly.entity_id
_entity_poly.type
_entity_poly.pdbx_seq_one_letter_code
_entity_poly.pdbx_strand_id
1 'polypeptide(L)'
;MSFSYIYKGVTHTDHSVDYMQNLGMNQEQIESVQSQYNFEREQVLCKRQKAYREESDPLYMEWQFDQTSEAEQAWRSKVEEIKARFPLFED
;
A
#
# COMPACT_ATOMS: atom_id res chain seq x y z
N MET A 1 1.56 -6.90 -3.78
CA MET A 1 1.11 -7.53 -2.53
C MET A 1 -0.40 -7.43 -2.51
N SER A 2 -1.12 -8.49 -2.16
CA SER A 2 -2.57 -8.54 -2.29
C SER A 2 -3.20 -8.75 -0.92
N PHE A 3 -4.26 -8.01 -0.63
CA PHE A 3 -5.08 -8.25 0.55
C PHE A 3 -5.76 -9.62 0.45
N SER A 4 -5.93 -10.31 1.57
CA SER A 4 -6.62 -11.60 1.61
C SER A 4 -7.38 -11.79 2.91
N TYR A 5 -8.50 -12.51 2.85
CA TYR A 5 -9.31 -12.89 3.99
C TYR A 5 -9.73 -14.36 3.89
N ILE A 6 -10.16 -14.95 5.01
CA ILE A 6 -10.63 -16.34 5.06
C ILE A 6 -12.15 -16.34 5.29
N TYR A 7 -12.87 -17.04 4.44
CA TYR A 7 -14.30 -17.31 4.61
C TYR A 7 -14.58 -18.80 4.39
N LYS A 8 -15.28 -19.43 5.34
CA LYS A 8 -15.57 -20.89 5.32
C LYS A 8 -14.34 -21.78 5.06
N GLY A 9 -13.18 -21.38 5.58
CA GLY A 9 -11.93 -22.13 5.44
C GLY A 9 -11.21 -21.96 4.09
N VAL A 10 -11.70 -21.08 3.22
CA VAL A 10 -11.09 -20.76 1.92
C VAL A 10 -10.53 -19.34 1.96
N THR A 11 -9.33 -19.17 1.40
CA THR A 11 -8.70 -17.85 1.24
C THR A 11 -9.23 -17.17 -0.02
N HIS A 12 -9.62 -15.90 0.13
CA HIS A 12 -10.12 -15.05 -0.94
C HIS A 12 -9.29 -13.76 -0.99
N THR A 13 -9.11 -13.22 -2.19
CA THR A 13 -8.42 -11.95 -2.44
C THR A 13 -9.35 -10.87 -3.00
N ASP A 14 -10.42 -11.28 -3.69
CA ASP A 14 -11.49 -10.38 -4.14
C ASP A 14 -12.34 -9.96 -2.94
N HIS A 15 -12.25 -8.68 -2.63
CA HIS A 15 -12.93 -8.03 -1.53
C HIS A 15 -14.05 -7.10 -2.04
N SER A 16 -14.49 -7.23 -3.30
CA SER A 16 -15.66 -6.51 -3.80
C SER A 16 -16.94 -6.97 -3.11
N VAL A 17 -17.86 -6.03 -2.90
CA VAL A 17 -19.14 -6.31 -2.21
C VAL A 17 -19.93 -7.38 -2.96
N ASP A 18 -20.04 -7.26 -4.28
CA ASP A 18 -20.78 -8.20 -5.13
C ASP A 18 -20.20 -9.63 -5.04
N TYR A 19 -18.88 -9.77 -5.06
CA TYR A 19 -18.23 -11.08 -4.91
C TYR A 19 -18.55 -11.71 -3.55
N MET A 20 -18.40 -10.95 -2.46
CA MET A 20 -18.68 -11.43 -1.11
C MET A 20 -20.17 -11.77 -0.89
N GLN A 21 -21.08 -10.98 -1.47
CA GLN A 21 -22.52 -11.30 -1.47
C GLN A 21 -22.80 -12.61 -2.20
N ASN A 22 -22.16 -12.83 -3.37
CA ASN A 22 -22.27 -14.09 -4.12
C ASN A 22 -21.68 -15.29 -3.38
N LEU A 23 -20.68 -15.10 -2.50
CA LEU A 23 -20.18 -16.13 -1.58
C LEU A 23 -21.17 -16.46 -0.43
N GLY A 24 -22.21 -15.65 -0.26
CA GLY A 24 -23.19 -15.78 0.81
C GLY A 24 -22.75 -15.15 2.13
N MET A 25 -21.84 -14.18 2.09
CA MET A 25 -21.51 -13.36 3.26
C MET A 25 -22.67 -12.42 3.59
N ASN A 26 -22.93 -12.26 4.88
CA ASN A 26 -23.90 -11.26 5.34
C ASN A 26 -23.24 -9.86 5.40
N GLN A 27 -24.06 -8.84 5.65
CA GLN A 27 -23.61 -7.45 5.68
C GLN A 27 -22.50 -7.19 6.71
N GLU A 28 -22.62 -7.74 7.92
CA GLU A 28 -21.63 -7.57 8.99
C GLU A 28 -20.27 -8.19 8.61
N GLN A 29 -20.29 -9.37 7.99
CA GLN A 29 -19.08 -10.04 7.49
C GLN A 29 -18.41 -9.23 6.37
N ILE A 30 -19.21 -8.69 5.45
CA ILE A 30 -18.72 -7.82 4.37
C ILE A 30 -18.07 -6.56 4.94
N GLU A 31 -18.73 -5.90 5.89
CA GLU A 31 -18.21 -4.70 6.55
C GLU A 31 -16.92 -4.98 7.31
N SER A 32 -16.83 -6.13 7.98
CA SER A 32 -15.61 -6.55 8.67
C SER A 32 -14.43 -6.69 7.71
N VAL A 33 -14.61 -7.36 6.57
CA VAL A 33 -13.57 -7.52 5.55
C VAL A 33 -13.16 -6.18 4.95
N GLN A 34 -14.14 -5.32 4.63
CA GLN A 34 -13.88 -3.98 4.10
C GLN A 34 -13.13 -3.09 5.10
N SER A 35 -13.53 -3.12 6.36
CA SER A 35 -12.86 -2.40 7.44
C SER A 35 -11.42 -2.86 7.60
N GLN A 36 -11.18 -4.18 7.58
CA GLN A 36 -9.84 -4.74 7.64
C GLN A 36 -8.99 -4.29 6.44
N TYR A 37 -9.52 -4.39 5.22
CA TYR A 37 -8.84 -3.93 4.01
C TYR A 37 -8.44 -2.45 4.09
N ASN A 38 -9.40 -1.59 4.48
CA ASN A 38 -9.15 -0.16 4.63
C ASN A 38 -8.08 0.14 5.68
N PHE A 39 -8.15 -0.53 6.83
CA PHE A 39 -7.18 -0.35 7.91
C PHE A 39 -5.75 -0.77 7.50
N GLU A 40 -5.61 -1.92 6.85
CA GLU A 40 -4.31 -2.36 6.33
C GLU A 40 -3.77 -1.39 5.27
N ARG A 41 -4.64 -0.89 4.39
CA ARG A 41 -4.25 0.06 3.34
C ARG A 41 -3.79 1.38 3.93
N GLU A 42 -4.51 1.90 4.91
CA GLU A 42 -4.15 3.13 5.63
C GLU A 42 -2.82 2.99 6.37
N GLN A 43 -2.55 1.84 6.99
CA GLN A 43 -1.26 1.58 7.63
C GLN A 43 -0.10 1.61 6.64
N VAL A 44 -0.27 0.98 5.48
CA VAL A 44 0.76 1.00 4.41
C VAL A 44 0.98 2.44 3.92
N LEU A 45 -0.09 3.19 3.68
CA LEU A 45 -0.01 4.59 3.26
C LEU A 45 0.72 5.45 4.28
N CYS A 46 0.38 5.32 5.57
CA CYS A 46 1.03 6.06 6.65
C CYS A 46 2.54 5.76 6.72
N LYS A 47 2.92 4.47 6.67
CA LYS A 47 4.33 4.05 6.66
C LYS A 47 5.08 4.59 5.44
N ARG A 48 4.45 4.53 4.27
CA ARG A 48 5.03 5.01 3.02
C ARG A 48 5.22 6.53 3.01
N GLN A 49 4.23 7.29 3.48
CA GLN A 49 4.30 8.75 3.60
C GLN A 49 5.40 9.16 4.58
N LYS A 50 5.50 8.47 5.72
CA LYS A 50 6.57 8.70 6.69
C LYS A 50 7.95 8.45 6.07
N ALA A 51 8.12 7.32 5.38
CA ALA A 51 9.37 6.98 4.72
C ALA A 51 9.75 7.97 3.62
N TYR A 52 8.79 8.51 2.86
CA TYR A 52 9.10 9.58 1.91
C TYR A 52 9.64 10.82 2.61
N ARG A 53 8.94 11.31 3.64
CA ARG A 53 9.36 12.48 4.42
C ARG A 53 10.76 12.31 5.04
N GLU A 54 11.06 11.12 5.55
CA GLU A 54 12.31 10.87 6.29
C GLU A 54 13.48 10.47 5.39
N GLU A 55 13.23 9.72 4.31
CA GLU A 55 14.30 9.11 3.51
C GLU A 55 14.42 9.68 2.08
N SER A 56 13.32 10.08 1.44
CA SER A 56 13.32 10.49 0.02
C SER A 56 13.30 12.00 -0.17
N ASP A 57 12.50 12.72 0.61
CA ASP A 57 12.34 14.17 0.48
C ASP A 57 13.66 14.93 0.69
N PRO A 58 14.54 14.57 1.65
CA PRO A 58 15.87 15.19 1.76
C PRO A 58 16.71 15.04 0.48
N LEU A 59 16.71 13.84 -0.12
CA LEU A 59 17.46 13.56 -1.36
C LEU A 59 16.91 14.36 -2.56
N TYR A 60 15.59 14.53 -2.62
CA TYR A 60 14.97 15.39 -3.62
C TYR A 60 15.46 16.84 -3.46
N MET A 61 15.48 17.35 -2.23
CA MET A 61 15.96 18.71 -1.96
C MET A 61 17.44 18.86 -2.33
N GLU A 62 18.30 17.92 -1.95
CA GLU A 62 19.72 17.89 -2.37
C GLU A 62 19.86 17.94 -3.89
N TRP A 63 19.12 17.09 -4.61
CA TRP A 63 19.11 17.10 -6.08
C TRP A 63 18.63 18.43 -6.68
N GLN A 64 17.64 19.11 -6.08
CA GLN A 64 17.18 20.41 -6.58
C GLN A 64 18.28 21.49 -6.55
N PHE A 65 19.21 21.40 -5.59
CA PHE A 65 20.37 22.29 -5.51
C PHE A 65 21.53 21.83 -6.40
N ASP A 66 21.93 20.57 -6.29
CA ASP A 66 23.15 20.06 -6.95
C ASP A 66 22.94 19.77 -8.44
N GLN A 67 21.73 19.36 -8.83
CA GLN A 67 21.31 19.05 -10.21
C GLN A 67 22.21 18.05 -10.95
N THR A 68 22.83 17.13 -10.21
CA THR A 68 23.66 16.05 -10.76
C THR A 68 22.83 14.81 -11.05
N SER A 69 23.30 13.98 -11.99
CA SER A 69 22.68 12.71 -12.32
C SER A 69 22.79 11.71 -11.16
N GLU A 70 23.86 11.79 -10.37
CA GLU A 70 24.07 10.95 -9.19
C GLU A 70 23.05 11.26 -8.10
N ALA A 71 22.77 12.53 -7.83
CA ALA A 71 21.77 12.95 -6.84
C ALA A 71 20.35 12.57 -7.29
N GLU A 72 20.04 12.72 -8.59
CA GLU A 72 18.77 12.25 -9.14
C GLU A 72 18.60 10.73 -8.96
N GLN A 73 19.64 9.97 -9.30
CA GLN A 73 19.62 8.51 -9.19
C GLN A 73 19.47 8.06 -7.73
N ALA A 74 20.15 8.72 -6.78
CA ALA A 74 20.01 8.45 -5.36
C ALA A 74 18.56 8.65 -4.88
N TRP A 75 17.93 9.78 -5.24
CA TRP A 75 16.54 10.06 -4.92
C TRP A 75 15.59 9.01 -5.53
N ARG A 76 15.68 8.75 -6.84
CA ARG A 76 14.81 7.79 -7.52
C ARG A 76 14.98 6.37 -6.99
N SER A 77 16.20 5.96 -6.69
CA SER A 77 16.47 4.64 -6.12
C SER A 77 15.83 4.51 -4.74
N LYS A 78 15.89 5.57 -3.92
CA LYS A 78 15.23 5.58 -2.62
C LYS A 78 13.71 5.52 -2.75
N VAL A 79 13.13 6.25 -3.70
CA VAL A 79 11.70 6.15 -4.00
C VAL A 79 11.31 4.70 -4.31
N GLU A 80 12.01 4.04 -5.23
CA GLU A 80 11.71 2.66 -5.61
C GLU A 80 11.87 1.67 -4.44
N GLU A 81 12.90 1.85 -3.61
CA GLU A 81 13.08 1.07 -2.39
C GLU A 81 11.88 1.23 -1.43
N ILE A 82 11.40 2.47 -1.22
CA ILE A 82 10.23 2.76 -0.37
C ILE A 82 8.97 2.10 -0.96
N LYS A 83 8.78 2.14 -2.30
CA LYS A 83 7.64 1.47 -2.95
C LYS A 83 7.69 -0.04 -2.76
N ALA A 84 8.86 -0.64 -2.87
CA ALA A 84 9.05 -2.07 -2.66
C ALA A 84 8.83 -2.46 -1.19
N ARG A 85 9.23 -1.60 -0.24
CA ARG A 85 9.06 -1.82 1.21
C ARG A 85 7.61 -1.66 1.66
N PHE A 86 6.87 -0.73 1.05
CA PHE A 86 5.47 -0.43 1.35
C PHE A 86 4.62 -0.48 0.06
N PRO A 87 4.38 -1.68 -0.49
CA PRO A 87 3.60 -1.84 -1.70
C PRO A 87 2.14 -1.49 -1.40
N LEU A 88 1.55 -0.62 -2.22
CA LEU A 88 0.09 -0.42 -2.17
C LEU A 88 -0.57 -1.70 -2.68
N PHE A 89 -1.71 -2.05 -2.09
CA PHE A 89 -2.55 -3.11 -2.66
C PHE A 89 -2.90 -2.69 -4.09
N GLU A 90 -2.70 -3.61 -5.04
CA GLU A 90 -3.17 -3.42 -6.41
C GLU A 90 -4.70 -3.54 -6.40
N ASP A 91 -5.38 -2.65 -7.14
CA ASP A 91 -6.82 -2.70 -7.36
C ASP A 91 -7.22 -3.95 -8.18
#